data_AF-A0ABC8R0Q4-F1
#
_entry.id   AF-A0ABC8R0Q4-F1
#
_cell.length_a   1.000
_cell.length_b   1.000
_cell.length_c   1.000
_cell.angle_alpha   90.00
_cell.angle_beta   90.00
_cell.angle_gamma   90.00
#
_symmetry.space_group_name_H-M   'P 1'
#
loop_
_entity.id
_entity.type
_entity.pdbx_description
1 polymer ?
#
loop_
_entity_poly.entity_id
_entity_poly.type
_entity_poly.pdbx_seq_one_letter_code
_entity_poly.pdbx_strand_id
1 'polypeptide(L)' 'MMIVPDSPSERMMSLLTTRKLALKNKVVFGTGDYWHAPTLTANMAFVRAILQTGMSLFTIEHRPRALTGD' A
#
# COMPACT_ATOMS: atom_id res chain seq x y z
N MET A 1 23.88 4.96 5.97
CA MET A 1 22.48 4.58 5.70
C MET A 1 22.38 3.07 5.84
N MET A 2 21.34 2.57 6.53
CA MET A 2 21.07 1.14 6.63
C MET A 2 20.00 0.80 5.60
N ILE A 3 20.24 -0.23 4.78
CA ILE A 3 19.22 -0.78 3.89
C ILE A 3 18.30 -1.65 4.75
N VAL A 4 17.01 -1.35 4.75
CA VAL A 4 15.98 -2.19 5.38
C VAL A 4 15.35 -3.04 4.29
N PRO A 5 15.30 -4.38 4.45
CA PRO A 5 14.67 -5.26 3.47
C PRO A 5 13.15 -5.09 3.47
N ASP A 6 12.53 -5.37 2.33
CA ASP A 6 11.07 -5.49 2.24
C ASP A 6 10.58 -6.56 3.24
N SER A 7 9.63 -6.18 4.09
CA SER A 7 9.12 -7.05 5.15
C SER A 7 7.58 -7.01 5.14
N PRO A 8 6.92 -7.48 4.07
CA PRO A 8 5.48 -7.36 3.97
C PRO A 8 4.75 -8.27 4.95
N SER A 9 3.69 -7.76 5.57
CA SER A 9 2.88 -8.52 6.52
C SER A 9 2.24 -9.76 5.89
N GLU A 10 2.15 -10.84 6.66
CA GLU A 10 1.54 -12.09 6.20
C GLU A 10 0.09 -11.89 5.75
N ARG A 11 -0.67 -11.06 6.50
CA ARG A 11 -2.06 -10.75 6.15
C ARG A 11 -2.19 -10.07 4.80
N MET A 12 -1.26 -9.17 4.45
CA MET A 12 -1.24 -8.57 3.12
C MET A 12 -0.88 -9.61 2.07
N MET A 13 0.12 -10.44 2.34
CA MET A 13 0.62 -11.43 1.38
C MET A 13 -0.37 -12.57 1.11
N SER A 14 -1.23 -12.92 2.06
CA SER A 14 -2.27 -13.95 1.91
C SER A 14 -3.42 -13.56 0.97
N LEU A 15 -3.60 -12.26 0.67
CA LEU A 15 -4.62 -11.81 -0.28
C LEU A 15 -4.31 -12.29 -1.71
N LEU A 16 -5.34 -12.65 -2.47
CA LEU A 16 -5.15 -13.04 -3.87
C LEU A 16 -4.58 -11.88 -4.69
N THR A 17 -3.53 -12.15 -5.47
CA THR A 17 -2.99 -11.16 -6.41
C THR A 17 -3.98 -10.94 -7.55
N THR A 18 -4.42 -9.70 -7.72
CA THR A 18 -5.34 -9.29 -8.79
C THR A 18 -4.79 -8.06 -9.50
N ARG A 19 -5.48 -7.59 -10.55
CA ARG A 19 -5.13 -6.33 -11.23
C ARG A 19 -5.16 -5.13 -10.27
N LYS A 20 -6.09 -5.12 -9.30
CA LYS A 20 -6.21 -4.06 -8.29
C LYS A 20 -5.27 -4.28 -7.10
N LEU A 21 -5.00 -5.54 -6.74
CA LEU A 21 -4.08 -5.94 -5.66
C LEU A 21 -2.76 -6.49 -6.23
N ALA A 22 -2.10 -5.69 -7.05
CA ALA A 22 -0.85 -6.09 -7.69
C ALA A 22 0.27 -6.33 -6.67
N LEU A 23 1.12 -7.33 -6.91
CA LEU A 23 2.18 -7.77 -5.99
C LEU A 23 3.07 -6.63 -5.50
N LYS A 24 3.51 -5.73 -6.39
CA LYS A 24 4.35 -4.57 -6.02
C LYS A 24 3.70 -3.68 -4.95
N ASN A 25 2.38 -3.48 -5.03
CA ASN A 25 1.67 -2.65 -4.06
C ASN A 25 1.48 -3.44 -2.75
N LYS A 26 1.26 -4.76 -2.83
CA LYS A 26 1.22 -5.62 -1.64
C LYS A 26 2.53 -5.55 -0.85
N VAL A 27 3.68 -5.55 -1.52
CA VAL A 27 4.99 -5.44 -0.86
C VAL A 27 5.13 -4.09 -0.14
N VAL A 28 4.85 -2.97 -0.83
CA VAL A 28 4.97 -1.62 -0.26
C VAL A 28 4.03 -1.43 0.93
N PHE A 29 2.73 -1.65 0.73
CA PHE A 29 1.74 -1.44 1.79
C PHE A 29 1.86 -2.48 2.90
N GLY A 30 2.19 -3.73 2.56
CA GLY A 30 2.42 -4.78 3.54
C GLY A 30 3.62 -4.50 4.41
N THR A 31 4.65 -3.84 3.89
CA THR A 31 5.82 -3.47 4.70
C THR A 31 5.45 -2.39 5.71
N GLY A 32 4.73 -1.35 5.27
CA GLY A 32 4.18 -0.35 6.21
C GLY A 32 3.28 -0.99 7.27
N ASP A 33 2.44 -1.94 6.85
CA ASP A 33 1.56 -2.71 7.73
C ASP A 33 2.31 -3.51 8.80
N TYR A 34 3.38 -4.22 8.42
CA TYR A 34 4.22 -5.00 9.34
C TYR A 34 4.90 -4.11 10.39
N TRP A 35 5.42 -2.96 9.97
CA TRP A 35 6.10 -2.02 10.86
C TRP A 35 5.16 -1.06 11.60
N HIS A 36 3.83 -1.20 11.42
CA HIS A 36 2.82 -0.27 11.95
C HIS A 36 3.08 1.19 11.52
N ALA A 37 3.67 1.38 10.35
CA ALA A 37 4.03 2.68 9.78
C ALA A 37 2.95 3.16 8.79
N PRO A 38 2.51 4.42 8.87
CA PRO A 38 1.55 4.96 7.92
C PRO A 38 2.13 5.03 6.51
N THR A 39 1.37 4.57 5.52
CA THR A 39 1.74 4.70 4.10
C THR A 39 1.07 5.93 3.49
N LEU A 40 1.86 6.93 3.07
CA LEU A 40 1.37 8.05 2.26
C LEU A 40 1.16 7.58 0.82
N THR A 41 -0.04 7.78 0.27
CA THR A 41 -0.36 7.25 -1.07
C THR A 41 -1.40 8.06 -1.82
N ALA A 42 -1.23 8.16 -3.14
CA ALA A 42 -2.26 8.62 -4.07
C ALA A 42 -3.04 7.45 -4.70
N ASN A 43 -2.63 6.20 -4.45
CA ASN A 43 -3.24 5.00 -5.02
C ASN A 43 -4.46 4.55 -4.21
N MET A 44 -5.50 5.38 -4.19
CA MET A 44 -6.74 5.08 -3.45
C MET A 44 -7.51 3.89 -4.04
N ALA A 45 -7.25 3.52 -5.30
CA ALA A 45 -7.81 2.31 -5.89
C ALA A 45 -7.33 1.03 -5.17
N PHE A 46 -6.04 0.96 -4.81
CA PHE A 46 -5.49 -0.14 -4.02
C PHE A 46 -6.08 -0.15 -2.61
N VAL A 47 -6.10 0.99 -1.93
CA VAL A 47 -6.66 1.12 -0.57
C VAL A 47 -8.12 0.65 -0.51
N ARG A 48 -8.94 1.07 -1.49
CA ARG A 48 -10.34 0.63 -1.61
C ARG A 48 -10.46 -0.87 -1.89
N ALA A 49 -9.59 -1.44 -2.72
CA ALA A 49 -9.59 -2.87 -2.99
C ALA A 49 -9.23 -3.69 -1.74
N ILE A 50 -8.33 -3.19 -0.88
CA ILE A 50 -8.04 -3.81 0.42
C ILE A 50 -9.25 -3.73 1.36
N LEU A 51 -9.93 -2.59 1.44
CA LEU A 51 -11.15 -2.45 2.25
C LEU A 51 -12.24 -3.46 1.84
N GLN A 52 -12.34 -3.78 0.55
CA GLN A 52 -13.28 -4.79 0.04
C GLN A 52 -12.92 -6.22 0.47
N THR A 53 -11.70 -6.49 0.93
CA THR A 53 -11.33 -7.79 1.51
C THR A 53 -11.63 -7.87 3.01
N GLY A 54 -12.25 -6.84 3.60
CA GLY A 54 -12.51 -6.77 5.05
C GLY A 54 -11.31 -6.34 5.88
N MET A 55 -10.20 -5.94 5.25
CA MET A 55 -8.99 -5.47 5.92
C MET A 55 -8.88 -3.94 5.82
N SER A 56 -8.30 -3.30 6.83
CA SER A 56 -7.90 -1.88 6.78
C SER A 56 -6.40 -1.72 6.97
N LEU A 57 -5.85 -0.64 6.41
CA LEU A 57 -4.45 -0.27 6.50
C LEU A 57 -4.32 1.15 7.06
N PHE A 58 -3.22 1.44 7.74
CA PHE A 58 -2.92 2.81 8.13
C PHE A 58 -2.34 3.58 6.95
N THR A 59 -3.19 4.36 6.26
CA THR A 59 -2.81 5.13 5.08
C THR A 59 -3.15 6.60 5.22
N ILE A 60 -2.29 7.46 4.71
CA ILE A 60 -2.55 8.91 4.57
C ILE A 60 -2.79 9.16 3.09
N GLU A 61 -3.95 9.73 2.75
CA GLU A 61 -4.28 10.07 1.37
C GLU A 61 -3.48 11.29 0.93
N HIS A 62 -2.73 11.12 -0.16
CA HIS A 62 -2.19 12.22 -0.95
C HIS A 62 -3.12 12.45 -2.14
N ARG A 63 -3.85 13.57 -2.15
CA ARG A 63 -4.74 13.92 -3.26
C ARG A 63 -3.92 14.09 -4.54
N PRO A 64 -4.16 13.29 -5.60
CA PRO A 64 -3.41 13.42 -6.85
C PRO A 64 -3.54 14.84 -7.40
N ARG A 65 -2.43 15.39 -7.90
CA ARG A 65 -2.42 16.62 -8.69
C ARG A 65 -1.69 16.38 -10.00
N ALA A 66 -2.15 17.07 -11.04
CA ALA A 66 -1.43 17.10 -12.30
C ALA A 66 -0.05 17.74 -12.05
N LEU A 67 0.99 17.14 -12.64
CA LEU A 67 2.28 17.80 -12.72
C LEU A 67 2.15 18.91 -13.76
N THR A 68 2.06 20.14 -13.30
CA THR A 68 2.06 21.35 -14.12
C THR A 68 3.45 21.96 -14.05
N GLY A 69 4.09 22.21 -15.19
CA GLY A 69 5.34 22.97 -15.27
C GLY A 69 5.04 24.46 -15.52
N ASP A 70 5.93 25.33 -15.07
CA ASP A 70 6.09 26.68 -15.61
C ASP A 70 7.01 26.65 -16.83
#